data_AF-A0A7S9GJS0-F1
#
_entry.id   AF-A0A7S9GJS0-F1
#
_cell.length_a   1.000
_cell.length_b   1.000
_cell.length_c   1.000
_cell.angle_alpha   90.00
_cell.angle_beta   90.00
_cell.angle_gamma   90.00
#
_symmetry.space_group_name_H-M   'P 1'
#
loop_
_entity.id
_entity.type
_entity.pdbx_description
1 polymer ?
#
loop_
_entity_poly.entity_id
_entity_poly.type
_entity_poly.pdbx_seq_one_letter_code
_entity_poly.pdbx_strand_id
1 'polypeptide(L)'
;MSAPDRPFFSSSLLALAALTSLLAACAPLPPRIELREKLVEVPVPLISPADRAAQQLLIQHERLRALAPAELAQEIAAAGPAAEDGARAPQAAVQLALTLALAHAETPRAQALLEQVQRSEAPEAKAWAGWARLLAGRLAEQRRLEGEIDKLNQQARDSQRRLEQTHEKLEALKAIERSLHARPAPAPGSGK
;
A
#
# COMPACT_ATOMS: atom_id res chain seq x y z
N MET A 1 83.99 -56.45 -22.96
CA MET A 1 84.98 -56.86 -21.94
C MET A 1 86.16 -55.90 -22.05
N SER A 2 86.43 -55.16 -20.96
CA SER A 2 87.61 -54.36 -20.62
C SER A 2 88.10 -53.19 -21.50
N ALA A 3 88.22 -52.04 -20.81
CA ALA A 3 88.85 -50.73 -21.09
C ALA A 3 90.38 -50.82 -21.31
N PRO A 4 91.21 -49.73 -21.36
CA PRO A 4 91.00 -48.26 -21.21
C PRO A 4 91.70 -47.45 -22.35
N ASP A 5 91.77 -46.10 -22.41
CA ASP A 5 92.70 -45.26 -21.63
C ASP A 5 92.68 -43.77 -22.11
N ARG A 6 92.88 -42.82 -21.17
CA ARG A 6 93.44 -41.44 -21.31
C ARG A 6 92.51 -40.21 -21.52
N PRO A 7 92.97 -38.96 -21.24
CA PRO A 7 92.82 -38.35 -19.90
C PRO A 7 92.59 -36.80 -19.92
N PHE A 8 92.75 -36.15 -18.76
CA PHE A 8 93.20 -34.76 -18.51
C PHE A 8 92.65 -33.62 -19.39
N PHE A 9 92.05 -32.60 -18.74
CA PHE A 9 92.04 -31.15 -19.04
C PHE A 9 90.64 -30.53 -18.84
N SER A 10 90.30 -30.13 -17.62
CA SER A 10 89.21 -29.13 -17.43
C SER A 10 89.11 -28.47 -16.04
N SER A 11 90.14 -28.52 -15.19
CA SER A 11 90.01 -27.95 -13.82
C SER A 11 90.25 -26.44 -13.71
N SER A 12 90.77 -25.75 -14.74
CA SER A 12 91.15 -24.32 -14.59
C SER A 12 90.14 -23.29 -15.09
N LEU A 13 89.03 -23.68 -15.70
CA LEU A 13 88.04 -22.73 -16.25
C LEU A 13 86.87 -22.42 -15.31
N LEU A 14 86.69 -23.19 -14.22
CA LEU A 14 85.56 -23.01 -13.31
C LEU A 14 85.79 -21.94 -12.21
N ALA A 15 87.01 -21.47 -12.01
CA ALA A 15 87.31 -20.55 -10.92
C ALA A 15 86.97 -19.07 -11.22
N LEU A 16 86.82 -18.67 -12.50
CA LEU A 16 86.59 -17.27 -12.86
C LEU A 16 85.09 -16.90 -12.96
N ALA A 17 84.20 -17.87 -13.11
CA ALA A 17 82.75 -17.62 -13.27
C ALA A 17 82.00 -17.48 -11.93
N ALA A 18 82.60 -17.91 -10.82
CA ALA A 18 81.96 -17.84 -9.50
C ALA A 18 82.02 -16.44 -8.86
N LEU A 19 82.92 -15.56 -9.33
CA LEU A 19 83.17 -14.27 -8.68
C LEU A 19 82.28 -13.12 -9.18
N THR A 20 81.57 -13.29 -10.29
CA THR A 20 80.70 -12.23 -10.87
C THR A 20 79.24 -12.32 -10.44
N SER A 21 78.82 -13.38 -9.74
CA SER A 21 77.42 -13.57 -9.34
C SER A 21 77.07 -12.99 -7.96
N LEU A 22 78.03 -12.46 -7.20
CA LEU A 22 77.79 -12.01 -5.81
C LEU A 22 77.46 -10.52 -5.62
N LEU A 23 77.44 -9.68 -6.67
CA LEU A 23 77.27 -8.21 -6.52
C LEU A 23 75.91 -7.64 -6.94
N ALA A 24 74.92 -8.44 -7.31
CA ALA A 24 73.61 -7.95 -7.75
C ALA A 24 72.48 -8.01 -6.68
N ALA A 25 72.82 -8.17 -5.40
CA ALA A 25 71.83 -8.47 -4.35
C ALA A 25 71.45 -7.29 -3.43
N CYS A 26 71.75 -6.04 -3.80
CA CYS A 26 71.39 -4.87 -3.00
C CYS A 26 70.46 -3.91 -3.76
N ALA A 27 69.23 -4.35 -4.03
CA ALA A 27 68.13 -3.45 -4.35
C ALA A 27 67.20 -3.39 -3.12
N PRO A 28 66.94 -2.21 -2.54
CA PRO A 28 65.98 -2.08 -1.45
C PRO A 28 64.57 -2.42 -1.95
N LEU A 29 63.97 -3.42 -1.32
CA LEU A 29 62.59 -3.85 -1.58
C LEU A 29 61.65 -2.69 -1.23
N PRO A 30 60.73 -2.26 -2.12
CA PRO A 30 59.77 -1.21 -1.77
C PRO A 30 58.91 -1.68 -0.58
N PRO A 31 58.59 -0.79 0.37
CA PRO A 31 57.77 -1.16 1.51
C PRO A 31 56.42 -1.68 1.01
N ARG A 32 56.10 -2.94 1.34
CA ARG A 32 54.77 -3.49 1.09
C ARG A 32 53.78 -2.68 1.90
N ILE A 33 52.93 -1.92 1.21
CA ILE A 33 51.77 -1.28 1.83
C ILE A 33 50.84 -2.43 2.24
N GLU A 34 50.88 -2.79 3.52
CA GLU A 34 49.90 -3.73 4.07
C GLU A 34 48.55 -3.01 4.09
N LEU A 35 47.73 -3.30 3.08
CA LEU A 35 46.32 -2.97 3.08
C LEU A 35 45.69 -3.72 4.24
N ARG A 36 45.65 -3.07 5.41
CA ARG A 36 44.90 -3.58 6.56
C ARG A 36 43.44 -3.60 6.15
N GLU A 37 42.98 -4.76 5.72
CA GLU A 37 41.59 -5.02 5.37
C GLU A 37 40.75 -4.69 6.60
N LYS A 38 40.17 -3.49 6.60
CA LYS A 38 39.13 -3.15 7.56
C LYS A 38 37.92 -3.96 7.12
N LEU A 39 37.61 -5.01 7.87
CA LEU A 39 36.34 -5.70 7.78
C LEU A 39 35.26 -4.65 8.12
N VAL A 40 34.70 -4.01 7.10
CA VAL A 40 33.52 -3.19 7.25
C VAL A 40 32.38 -4.17 7.35
N GLU A 41 31.87 -4.40 8.56
CA GLU A 41 30.57 -5.06 8.73
C GLU A 41 29.53 -4.20 8.03
N VAL A 42 29.18 -4.59 6.81
CA VAL A 42 28.02 -4.05 6.12
C VAL A 42 26.80 -4.58 6.88
N PRO A 43 26.02 -3.74 7.59
CA PRO A 43 24.83 -4.21 8.25
C PRO A 43 23.86 -4.67 7.18
N VAL A 44 23.61 -5.99 7.11
CA VAL A 44 22.55 -6.52 6.26
C VAL A 44 21.24 -5.98 6.82
N PRO A 45 20.44 -5.21 6.05
CA PRO A 45 19.20 -4.67 6.54
C PRO A 45 18.23 -5.83 6.87
N LEU A 46 18.01 -6.06 8.16
CA LEU A 46 17.01 -7.00 8.65
C LEU A 46 15.63 -6.35 8.46
N ILE A 47 14.86 -6.81 7.48
CA ILE A 47 13.48 -6.38 7.29
C ILE A 47 12.69 -6.77 8.54
N SER A 48 12.04 -5.81 9.21
CA SER A 48 11.25 -6.12 10.40
C SER A 48 9.95 -6.86 10.02
N PRO A 49 9.32 -7.60 10.95
CA PRO A 49 8.00 -8.20 10.70
C PRO A 49 6.93 -7.18 10.28
N ALA A 50 6.99 -5.96 10.82
CA ALA A 50 6.08 -4.88 10.46
C ALA A 50 6.33 -4.38 9.03
N ASP A 51 7.58 -4.28 8.59
CA ASP A 51 7.92 -3.90 7.21
C ASP A 51 7.46 -4.97 6.21
N ARG A 52 7.58 -6.26 6.56
CA ARG A 52 7.02 -7.35 5.74
C ARG A 52 5.50 -7.26 5.65
N ALA A 53 4.81 -7.02 6.77
CA ALA A 53 3.36 -6.85 6.77
C ALA A 53 2.92 -5.65 5.91
N ALA A 54 3.66 -4.53 5.97
CA ALA A 54 3.43 -3.37 5.13
C ALA A 54 3.57 -3.69 3.63
N GLN A 55 4.68 -4.33 3.22
CA GLN A 55 4.90 -4.72 1.83
C GLN A 55 3.81 -5.69 1.35
N GLN A 56 3.45 -6.67 2.16
CA GLN A 56 2.38 -7.61 1.84
C GLN A 56 1.04 -6.91 1.65
N LEU A 57 0.66 -6.00 2.56
CA LEU A 57 -0.60 -5.28 2.47
C LEU A 57 -0.66 -4.38 1.24
N LEU A 58 0.45 -3.71 0.90
CA LEU A 58 0.54 -2.87 -0.30
C LEU A 58 0.38 -3.69 -1.58
N ILE A 59 1.11 -4.80 -1.71
CA ILE A 59 0.98 -5.71 -2.86
C ILE A 59 -0.46 -6.20 -2.99
N GLN A 60 -1.09 -6.57 -1.88
CA GLN A 60 -2.48 -7.01 -1.88
C GLN A 60 -3.44 -5.89 -2.29
N HIS A 61 -3.27 -4.69 -1.75
CA HIS A 61 -4.10 -3.53 -2.09
C HIS A 61 -4.01 -3.18 -3.58
N GLU A 62 -2.81 -3.20 -4.15
CA GLU A 62 -2.61 -2.95 -5.58
C GLU A 62 -3.29 -4.01 -6.45
N ARG A 63 -3.17 -5.29 -6.10
CA ARG A 63 -3.87 -6.38 -6.79
C ARG A 63 -5.39 -6.19 -6.72
N LEU A 64 -5.93 -5.99 -5.51
CA LEU A 64 -7.37 -5.90 -5.29
C LEU A 64 -8.01 -4.70 -6.00
N ARG A 65 -7.29 -3.58 -6.12
CA ARG A 65 -7.79 -2.40 -6.86
C ARG A 65 -7.95 -2.63 -8.36
N ALA A 66 -7.25 -3.62 -8.94
CA ALA A 66 -7.38 -3.95 -10.34
C ALA A 66 -8.56 -4.89 -10.63
N LEU A 67 -9.18 -5.47 -9.60
CA LEU A 67 -10.27 -6.43 -9.75
C LEU A 67 -11.62 -5.74 -9.97
N ALA A 68 -12.49 -6.41 -10.73
CA ALA A 68 -13.88 -6.03 -10.88
C ALA A 68 -14.69 -6.31 -9.59
N PRO A 69 -15.84 -5.66 -9.37
CA PRO A 69 -16.67 -5.87 -8.19
C PRO A 69 -17.08 -7.35 -7.97
N ALA A 70 -17.33 -8.09 -9.05
CA ALA A 70 -17.68 -9.51 -8.95
C ALA A 70 -16.49 -10.38 -8.48
N GLU A 71 -15.28 -10.04 -8.89
CA GLU A 71 -14.05 -10.74 -8.48
C GLU A 71 -13.72 -10.43 -7.02
N LEU A 72 -13.94 -9.18 -6.57
CA LEU A 72 -13.84 -8.82 -5.15
C LEU A 72 -14.84 -9.62 -4.29
N ALA A 73 -16.07 -9.82 -4.77
CA ALA A 73 -17.05 -10.65 -4.08
C ALA A 73 -16.60 -12.12 -3.99
N GLN A 74 -15.94 -12.65 -5.04
CA GLN A 74 -15.36 -13.99 -5.01
C GLN A 74 -14.23 -14.09 -3.99
N GLU A 75 -13.35 -13.09 -3.89
CA GLU A 75 -12.28 -13.04 -2.88
C GLU A 75 -12.85 -13.03 -1.45
N ILE A 76 -13.93 -12.28 -1.23
CA ILE A 76 -14.63 -12.25 0.06
C ILE A 76 -15.20 -13.63 0.41
N ALA A 77 -15.81 -14.31 -0.57
CA ALA A 77 -16.33 -15.67 -0.38
C ALA A 77 -15.21 -16.70 -0.17
N ALA A 78 -14.10 -16.56 -0.88
CA ALA A 78 -12.94 -17.44 -0.81
C ALA A 78 -12.17 -17.33 0.51
N ALA A 79 -12.31 -16.22 1.25
CA ALA A 79 -11.67 -16.04 2.53
C ALA A 79 -12.05 -17.12 3.57
N GLY A 80 -13.12 -17.89 3.35
CA GLY A 80 -13.52 -19.02 4.18
C GLY A 80 -14.06 -18.62 5.56
N PRO A 81 -14.47 -19.57 6.40
CA PRO A 81 -14.90 -19.30 7.78
C PRO A 81 -13.71 -18.93 8.68
N ALA A 82 -13.98 -18.30 9.82
CA ALA A 82 -12.98 -18.15 10.89
C ALA A 82 -12.66 -19.53 11.51
N ALA A 83 -11.61 -19.61 12.33
CA ALA A 83 -11.35 -20.82 13.12
C ALA A 83 -12.53 -21.11 14.07
N GLU A 84 -12.54 -22.29 14.68
CA GLU A 84 -13.64 -22.73 15.57
C GLU A 84 -13.90 -21.76 16.74
N ASP A 85 -12.85 -21.12 17.25
CA ASP A 85 -12.93 -20.10 18.29
C ASP A 85 -13.41 -18.72 17.77
N GLY A 86 -13.86 -18.64 16.52
CA GLY A 86 -14.22 -17.40 15.83
C GLY A 86 -13.02 -16.49 15.50
N ALA A 87 -11.79 -16.93 15.80
CA ALA A 87 -10.58 -16.18 15.54
C ALA A 87 -10.04 -16.41 14.13
N ARG A 88 -9.54 -15.34 13.51
CA ARG A 88 -8.83 -15.41 12.24
C ARG A 88 -7.40 -14.93 12.45
N ALA A 89 -6.45 -15.55 11.74
CA ALA A 89 -5.06 -15.10 11.74
C ALA A 89 -4.99 -13.59 11.42
N PRO A 90 -4.21 -12.78 12.16
CA PRO A 90 -4.21 -11.33 12.04
C PRO A 90 -4.04 -10.82 10.60
N GLN A 91 -3.12 -11.43 9.85
CA GLN A 91 -2.93 -11.14 8.43
C GLN A 91 -4.20 -11.34 7.61
N ALA A 92 -4.83 -12.52 7.73
CA ALA A 92 -6.02 -12.85 6.97
C ALA A 92 -7.22 -11.97 7.36
N ALA A 93 -7.31 -11.56 8.63
CA ALA A 93 -8.33 -10.64 9.10
C ALA A 93 -8.16 -9.23 8.51
N VAL A 94 -6.92 -8.70 8.50
CA VAL A 94 -6.63 -7.39 7.88
C VAL A 94 -6.86 -7.43 6.37
N GLN A 95 -6.43 -8.50 5.69
CA GLN A 95 -6.64 -8.65 4.24
C GLN A 95 -8.13 -8.73 3.88
N LEU A 96 -8.91 -9.53 4.60
CA LEU A 96 -10.36 -9.60 4.39
C LEU A 96 -11.05 -8.26 4.64
N ALA A 97 -10.67 -7.55 5.71
CA ALA A 97 -11.21 -6.23 6.00
C ALA A 97 -10.88 -5.21 4.89
N LEU A 98 -9.68 -5.30 4.30
CA LEU A 98 -9.30 -4.48 3.14
C LEU A 98 -10.17 -4.82 1.91
N THR A 99 -10.38 -6.10 1.62
CA THR A 99 -11.23 -6.51 0.48
C THR A 99 -12.67 -6.04 0.66
N LEU A 100 -13.24 -6.19 1.86
CA LEU A 100 -14.57 -5.68 2.21
C LEU A 100 -14.67 -4.16 2.02
N ALA A 101 -13.65 -3.42 2.46
CA ALA A 101 -13.59 -1.97 2.29
C ALA A 101 -13.57 -1.55 0.81
N LEU A 102 -12.79 -2.25 -0.03
CA LEU A 102 -12.71 -1.98 -1.47
C LEU A 102 -13.99 -2.36 -2.21
N ALA A 103 -14.67 -3.41 -1.77
CA ALA A 103 -15.97 -3.82 -2.30
C ALA A 103 -17.13 -2.94 -1.83
N HIS A 104 -16.88 -1.99 -0.92
CA HIS A 104 -17.92 -1.23 -0.21
C HIS A 104 -18.98 -2.14 0.43
N ALA A 105 -18.55 -3.29 0.95
CA ALA A 105 -19.42 -4.34 1.48
C ALA A 105 -19.17 -4.56 2.99
N GLU A 106 -20.25 -4.82 3.74
CA GLU A 106 -20.22 -5.21 5.16
C GLU A 106 -19.23 -4.39 6.03
N THR A 107 -19.27 -3.06 5.93
CA THR A 107 -18.40 -2.17 6.72
C THR A 107 -18.37 -2.50 8.22
N PRO A 108 -19.49 -2.89 8.88
CA PRO A 108 -19.47 -3.34 10.28
C PRO A 108 -18.58 -4.56 10.53
N ARG A 109 -18.64 -5.55 9.64
CA ARG A 109 -17.82 -6.78 9.72
C ARG A 109 -16.34 -6.46 9.53
N ALA A 110 -16.01 -5.63 8.54
CA ALA A 110 -14.63 -5.19 8.31
C ALA A 110 -14.06 -4.52 9.57
N GLN A 111 -14.83 -3.67 10.24
CA GLN A 111 -14.39 -3.01 11.46
C GLN A 111 -14.23 -3.98 12.63
N ALA A 112 -15.14 -4.93 12.81
CA ALA A 112 -15.03 -5.96 13.84
C ALA A 112 -13.75 -6.80 13.70
N LEU A 113 -13.38 -7.18 12.46
CA LEU A 113 -12.14 -7.90 12.17
C LEU A 113 -10.90 -7.08 12.59
N LEU A 114 -10.87 -5.79 12.25
CA LEU A 114 -9.73 -4.92 12.57
C LEU A 114 -9.62 -4.66 14.08
N GLU A 115 -10.74 -4.57 14.79
CA GLU A 115 -10.77 -4.45 16.24
C GLU A 115 -10.27 -5.74 16.92
N GLN A 116 -10.64 -6.90 16.39
CA GLN A 116 -10.14 -8.19 16.89
C GLN A 116 -8.62 -8.28 16.77
N VAL A 117 -8.04 -7.86 15.64
CA VAL A 117 -6.57 -7.81 15.46
C VAL A 117 -5.92 -6.89 16.48
N GLN A 118 -6.53 -5.73 16.77
CA GLN A 118 -6.00 -4.77 17.74
C GLN A 118 -6.07 -5.27 19.19
N ARG A 119 -7.04 -6.13 19.53
CA ARG A 119 -7.18 -6.74 20.85
C ARG A 119 -6.34 -8.01 21.03
N SER A 120 -5.81 -8.58 19.94
CA SER A 120 -5.03 -9.81 20.00
C SER A 120 -3.65 -9.58 20.62
N GLU A 121 -3.31 -10.38 21.62
CA GLU A 121 -1.99 -10.36 22.28
C GLU A 121 -0.96 -11.26 21.57
N ALA A 122 -1.36 -11.95 20.50
CA ALA A 122 -0.48 -12.85 19.75
C ALA A 122 0.74 -12.09 19.19
N PRO A 123 1.96 -12.68 19.20
CA PRO A 123 3.15 -12.02 18.66
C PRO A 123 3.00 -11.58 17.20
N GLU A 124 2.34 -12.40 16.38
CA GLU A 124 2.05 -12.07 14.98
C GLU A 124 1.10 -10.88 14.81
N ALA A 125 0.20 -10.61 15.77
CA ALA A 125 -0.72 -9.48 15.71
C ALA A 125 0.00 -8.13 15.84
N LYS A 126 1.15 -8.10 16.54
CA LYS A 126 1.95 -6.88 16.72
C LYS A 126 2.40 -6.26 15.39
N ALA A 127 2.75 -7.09 14.41
CA ALA A 127 3.12 -6.62 13.07
C ALA A 127 1.96 -5.99 12.30
N TRP A 128 0.72 -6.38 12.62
CA TRP A 128 -0.50 -5.93 11.93
C TRP A 128 -1.28 -4.85 12.69
N ALA A 129 -1.00 -4.63 13.98
CA ALA A 129 -1.76 -3.72 14.84
C ALA A 129 -1.79 -2.27 14.32
N GLY A 130 -0.67 -1.76 13.81
CA GLY A 130 -0.60 -0.42 13.23
C GLY A 130 -1.48 -0.27 11.98
N TRP A 131 -1.43 -1.27 11.09
CA TRP A 131 -2.27 -1.31 9.89
C TRP A 131 -3.75 -1.48 10.22
N ALA A 132 -4.07 -2.31 11.21
CA ALA A 132 -5.43 -2.50 11.67
C ALA A 132 -6.04 -1.20 12.20
N ARG A 133 -5.28 -0.44 12.99
CA ARG A 133 -5.69 0.87 13.51
C ARG A 133 -5.89 1.91 12.40
N LEU A 134 -4.96 1.96 11.43
CA LEU A 134 -5.06 2.87 10.29
C LEU A 134 -6.32 2.59 9.46
N LEU A 135 -6.56 1.33 9.10
CA LEU A 135 -7.73 0.94 8.32
C LEU A 135 -9.04 1.17 9.09
N ALA A 136 -9.05 0.89 10.40
CA ALA A 136 -10.21 1.14 11.24
C ALA A 136 -10.57 2.65 11.28
N GLY A 137 -9.56 3.52 11.40
CA GLY A 137 -9.75 4.97 11.31
C GLY A 137 -10.34 5.40 9.96
N ARG A 138 -9.83 4.85 8.86
CA ARG A 138 -10.36 5.12 7.51
C ARG A 138 -11.83 4.71 7.36
N LEU A 139 -12.20 3.52 7.84
CA LEU A 139 -13.58 3.03 7.77
C LEU A 139 -14.53 3.85 8.63
N ALA A 140 -14.09 4.30 9.81
CA ALA A 140 -14.87 5.19 10.65
C ALA A 140 -15.13 6.55 9.96
N GLU A 141 -14.11 7.11 9.32
CA GLU A 141 -14.25 8.35 8.56
C GLU A 141 -15.17 8.19 7.35
N GLN A 142 -15.07 7.07 6.62
CA GLN A 142 -15.97 6.77 5.52
C GLN A 142 -17.45 6.78 5.97
N ARG A 143 -17.79 6.13 7.09
CA ARG A 143 -19.16 6.16 7.63
C ARG A 143 -19.63 7.54 8.04
N ARG A 144 -18.72 8.35 8.60
CA ARG A 144 -19.01 9.74 8.97
C ARG A 144 -19.40 10.55 7.72
N LEU A 145 -18.64 10.41 6.64
CA LEU A 145 -18.89 11.08 5.35
C LEU A 145 -20.16 10.58 4.68
N GLU A 146 -20.42 9.26 4.67
CA GLU A 146 -21.68 8.69 4.19
C GLU A 146 -22.88 9.32 4.92
N GLY A 147 -22.81 9.45 6.24
CA GLY A 147 -23.85 10.10 7.04
C GLY A 147 -24.01 11.61 6.76
N GLU A 148 -22.95 12.32 6.36
CA GLU A 148 -23.04 13.72 5.92
C GLU A 148 -23.72 13.83 4.54
N ILE A 149 -23.37 12.94 3.61
CA ILE A 149 -23.99 12.88 2.28
C ILE A 149 -25.49 12.62 2.40
N ASP A 150 -25.91 11.69 3.27
CA ASP A 150 -27.33 11.41 3.51
C ASP A 150 -28.10 12.63 4.05
N LYS A 151 -27.49 13.36 4.99
CA LYS A 151 -28.07 14.62 5.51
C LYS A 151 -28.22 15.67 4.42
N LEU A 152 -27.19 15.86 3.59
CA LEU A 152 -27.22 16.83 2.49
C LEU A 152 -28.28 16.44 1.44
N ASN A 153 -28.40 15.16 1.10
CA ASN A 153 -29.43 14.66 0.19
C ASN A 153 -30.84 14.91 0.74
N GLN A 154 -31.06 14.72 2.04
CA GLN A 154 -32.34 15.02 2.66
C GLN A 154 -32.66 16.53 2.61
N GLN A 155 -31.70 17.38 2.93
CA GLN A 155 -31.85 18.83 2.84
C GLN A 155 -32.16 19.31 1.42
N ALA A 156 -31.51 18.72 0.40
CA ALA A 156 -31.75 19.02 -1.00
C ALA A 156 -33.17 18.65 -1.45
N ARG A 157 -33.71 17.52 -0.99
CA ARG A 157 -35.10 17.13 -1.26
C ARG A 157 -36.09 18.07 -0.60
N ASP A 158 -35.82 18.46 0.64
CA ASP A 158 -36.70 19.36 1.38
C ASP A 158 -36.67 20.79 0.83
N SER A 159 -35.52 21.28 0.35
CA SER A 159 -35.43 22.57 -0.34
C SER A 159 -36.17 22.55 -1.67
N GLN A 160 -36.05 21.47 -2.45
CA GLN A 160 -36.78 21.30 -3.71
C GLN A 160 -38.31 21.36 -3.49
N ARG A 161 -38.83 20.68 -2.47
CA ARG A 161 -40.26 20.75 -2.10
C ARG A 161 -40.70 22.17 -1.73
N ARG A 162 -39.88 22.92 -1.00
CA ARG A 162 -40.19 24.32 -0.65
C ARG A 162 -40.18 25.22 -1.88
N LEU A 163 -39.28 24.98 -2.83
CA LEU A 163 -39.26 25.69 -4.11
C LEU A 163 -40.53 25.42 -4.91
N GLU A 164 -40.95 24.16 -5.02
CA GLU A 164 -42.20 23.78 -5.69
C GLU A 164 -43.41 24.46 -5.05
N GLN A 165 -43.54 24.41 -3.72
CA GLN A 165 -44.62 25.10 -2.99
C GLN A 165 -44.61 26.63 -3.20
N THR A 166 -43.42 27.24 -3.28
CA THR A 166 -43.30 28.67 -3.53
C THR A 166 -43.66 29.01 -4.97
N HIS A 167 -43.29 28.14 -5.92
CA HIS A 167 -43.64 28.27 -7.32
C HIS A 167 -45.16 28.17 -7.53
N GLU A 168 -45.82 27.18 -6.92
CA GLU A 168 -47.28 27.04 -6.94
C GLU A 168 -47.98 28.32 -6.43
N LYS A 169 -47.48 28.91 -5.33
CA LYS A 169 -48.02 30.17 -4.81
C LYS A 169 -47.83 31.33 -5.79
N LEU A 170 -46.67 31.44 -6.42
CA LEU A 170 -46.42 32.47 -7.43
C LEU A 170 -47.35 32.32 -8.63
N GLU A 171 -47.56 31.10 -9.12
CA GLU A 171 -48.48 30.83 -10.23
C GLU A 171 -49.94 31.11 -9.84
N ALA A 172 -50.35 30.80 -8.61
CA ALA A 172 -51.65 31.17 -8.09
C ALA A 172 -51.84 32.70 -8.04
N LEU A 173 -50.83 33.44 -7.59
CA LEU A 173 -50.86 34.91 -7.59
C LEU A 173 -50.95 35.49 -9.01
N LYS A 174 -50.17 34.97 -9.97
CA LYS A 174 -50.26 35.36 -11.37
C LYS A 174 -51.62 35.04 -12.00
N ALA A 175 -52.26 33.94 -11.59
CA ALA A 175 -53.61 33.61 -12.05
C ALA A 175 -54.64 34.61 -11.52
N ILE A 176 -54.53 35.01 -10.25
CA ILE A 176 -55.37 36.06 -9.66
C ILE A 176 -55.17 37.37 -10.42
N GLU A 177 -53.92 37.79 -10.64
CA GLU A 177 -53.61 39.03 -11.39
C GLU A 177 -54.26 39.04 -12.77
N ARG A 178 -54.13 37.96 -13.54
CA ARG A 178 -54.76 37.84 -14.86
C ARG A 178 -56.28 37.91 -14.78
N SER A 179 -56.90 37.24 -13.80
CA SER A 179 -58.37 37.24 -13.64
C SER A 179 -58.93 38.63 -13.27
N LEU A 180 -58.17 39.43 -12.52
CA LEU A 180 -58.57 40.80 -12.16
C LEU A 180 -58.48 41.75 -13.35
N HIS A 181 -57.43 41.65 -14.17
CA HIS A 181 -57.27 42.47 -15.37
C HIS A 181 -58.20 42.05 -16.52
N ALA A 182 -58.64 40.78 -16.56
CA ALA A 182 -59.49 40.26 -17.63
C ALA A 182 -61.00 40.49 -17.45
N ARG A 183 -61.45 41.18 -16.39
CA ARG A 183 -62.88 41.46 -16.19
C ARG A 183 -63.37 42.45 -17.27
N PRO A 184 -64.26 42.04 -18.20
CA PRO A 184 -64.71 42.92 -19.26
C PRO A 184 -65.63 44.00 -18.71
N ALA A 185 -65.53 45.22 -19.28
CA ALA A 185 -66.45 46.32 -18.99
C ALA A 185 -67.91 45.86 -19.19
N PRO A 186 -68.86 46.34 -18.36
CA PRO A 186 -70.25 45.94 -18.47
C PRO A 186 -70.77 46.26 -19.88
N ALA A 187 -71.37 45.26 -20.54
CA ALA A 187 -72.01 45.44 -21.83
C ALA A 187 -73.06 46.56 -21.74
N PRO A 188 -73.15 47.49 -22.70
CA PRO A 188 -74.14 48.54 -22.68
C PRO A 188 -75.53 47.89 -22.73
N GLY A 189 -76.33 48.17 -21.70
CA GLY A 189 -77.68 47.64 -21.58
C GLY A 189 -78.52 47.98 -22.81
N SER A 190 -79.08 46.96 -23.46
CA SER A 190 -80.11 47.11 -24.47
C SER A 190 -81.37 47.70 -23.81
N GLY A 191 -81.47 49.02 -23.84
CA GLY A 191 -82.69 49.76 -23.56
C GLY A 191 -83.51 49.89 -24.83
N LYS A 192 -84.71 49.29 -24.78
CA LYS A 192 -85.95 49.50 -25.55
C LYS A 192 -85.90 50.34 -26.84
#